data_AF-A0A5N8ANF6-F1
#
_entry.id   AF-A0A5N8ANF6-F1
#
_cell.length_a   1.000
_cell.length_b   1.000
_cell.length_c   1.000
_cell.angle_alpha   90.00
_cell.angle_beta   90.00
_cell.angle_gamma   90.00
#
_symmetry.space_group_name_H-M   'P 1'
#
loop_
_entity.id
_entity.type
_entity.pdbx_description
1 polymer ?
#
loop_
_entity_poly.entity_id
_entity_poly.type
_entity_poly.pdbx_seq_one_letter_code
_entity_poly.pdbx_strand_id
1 'polypeptide(L)' 'MSESFTLSFTQDEAEILIDALEADAEGYEESVKDAKANGNRADVVTFSEAAARIHAVRDKIRAVIGDE' A
#
# COMPACT_ATOMS: atom_id res chain seq x y z
N MET A 1 -4.89 16.63 -4.79
CA MET A 1 -3.54 16.51 -4.21
C MET A 1 -2.58 16.70 -5.36
N SER A 2 -1.94 17.87 -5.46
CA SER A 2 -1.22 18.29 -6.67
C SER A 2 0.23 18.70 -6.39
N GLU A 3 0.65 18.69 -5.13
CA GLU A 3 2.04 18.96 -4.76
C GLU A 3 2.82 17.65 -4.73
N SER A 4 3.96 17.63 -5.41
CA SER A 4 4.88 16.50 -5.47
C SER A 4 6.16 16.81 -4.71
N PHE A 5 6.68 15.83 -3.98
CA PHE A 5 7.97 15.90 -3.32
C PHE A 5 8.96 14.94 -3.97
N THR A 6 10.24 15.34 -4.04
CA THR A 6 11.33 14.47 -4.46
C THR A 6 12.08 13.99 -3.23
N LEU A 7 12.21 12.68 -3.07
CA LEU A 7 12.99 12.04 -2.03
C LEU A 7 14.01 11.11 -2.69
N SER A 8 15.23 11.09 -2.17
CA SER A 8 16.29 10.18 -2.63
C SER A 8 16.42 9.05 -1.62
N PHE A 9 16.46 7.82 -2.13
CA PHE A 9 16.64 6.60 -1.34
C PHE A 9 17.78 5.79 -1.94
N THR A 10 18.49 5.07 -1.08
CA THR A 10 19.31 3.92 -1.48
C THR A 10 18.40 2.73 -1.81
N GLN A 11 18.98 1.70 -2.44
CA GLN A 11 18.23 0.49 -2.76
C GLN A 11 17.69 -0.20 -1.48
N ASP A 12 18.54 -0.36 -0.46
CA ASP A 12 18.17 -0.94 0.84
C ASP A 12 17.02 -0.16 1.51
N GLU A 13 17.08 1.18 1.52
CA GLU A 13 15.98 2.00 2.06
C GLU A 13 14.68 1.84 1.26
N ALA A 14 14.77 1.69 -0.07
CA ALA A 14 13.62 1.46 -0.92
C ALA A 14 13.00 0.07 -0.69
N GLU A 15 13.81 -0.96 -0.44
CA GLU A 15 13.36 -2.31 -0.05
C GLU A 15 12.65 -2.28 1.31
N ILE A 16 13.22 -1.58 2.32
CA ILE A 16 12.56 -1.38 3.61
C ILE A 16 11.18 -0.72 3.45
N LEU A 17 11.07 0.27 2.55
CA LEU A 17 9.78 0.92 2.26
C LEU A 17 8.78 -0.03 1.60
N ILE A 18 9.23 -0.89 0.69
CA ILE A 18 8.39 -1.91 0.06
C ILE A 18 7.84 -2.86 1.12
N ASP A 19 8.69 -3.40 1.98
CA ASP A 19 8.29 -4.34 3.04
C ASP A 19 7.27 -3.71 3.99
N ALA A 20 7.50 -2.45 4.38
CA ALA A 20 6.57 -1.70 5.23
C ALA A 20 5.21 -1.47 4.56
N LEU A 21 5.20 -1.17 3.25
CA LEU A 21 3.97 -0.98 2.49
C LEU A 21 3.22 -2.31 2.30
N GLU A 22 3.91 -3.44 2.15
CA GLU A 22 3.26 -4.75 2.07
C GLU A 22 2.58 -5.12 3.39
N ALA A 23 3.28 -4.97 4.52
CA ALA A 23 2.69 -5.22 5.83
C ALA A 23 1.47 -4.33 6.12
N ASP A 24 1.51 -3.05 5.72
CA ASP A 24 0.37 -2.13 5.86
C ASP A 24 -0.80 -2.54 4.96
N ALA A 25 -0.54 -2.91 3.70
CA ALA A 25 -1.57 -3.40 2.78
C ALA A 25 -2.25 -4.67 3.30
N GLU A 26 -1.49 -5.62 3.83
CA GLU A 26 -2.02 -6.85 4.43
C GLU A 26 -3.00 -6.53 5.58
N GLY A 27 -2.67 -5.57 6.45
CA GLY A 27 -3.56 -5.14 7.53
C GLY A 27 -4.89 -4.54 7.02
N TYR A 28 -4.86 -3.79 5.92
CA TYR A 28 -6.10 -3.30 5.29
C TYR A 28 -6.89 -4.43 4.63
N GLU A 29 -6.23 -5.42 4.02
CA GLU A 29 -6.89 -6.58 3.43
C GLU A 29 -7.56 -7.46 4.48
N GLU A 30 -6.95 -7.62 5.66
CA GLU A 30 -7.60 -8.24 6.83
C GLU A 30 -8.82 -7.44 7.29
N SER A 31 -8.67 -6.11 7.39
CA SER A 31 -9.79 -5.23 7.75
C SER A 31 -10.96 -5.32 6.74
N VAL A 32 -10.68 -5.51 5.44
CA VAL A 32 -11.70 -5.79 4.41
C VAL A 32 -12.43 -7.10 4.71
N LYS A 33 -11.71 -8.16 5.09
CA LYS A 33 -12.32 -9.48 5.41
C LYS A 33 -13.26 -9.34 6.61
N ASP A 34 -12.84 -8.64 7.65
CA ASP A 34 -13.66 -8.40 8.84
C ASP A 34 -14.89 -7.53 8.54
N ALA A 35 -14.72 -6.46 7.78
CA ALA A 35 -15.83 -5.60 7.35
C ALA A 35 -16.85 -6.37 6.51
N LYS A 36 -16.40 -7.28 5.63
CA LYS A 36 -17.27 -8.19 4.86
C LYS A 36 -18.05 -9.13 5.78
N ALA A 37 -17.39 -9.74 6.76
CA ALA A 37 -18.02 -10.65 7.72
C ALA A 37 -19.13 -9.95 8.54
N ASN A 38 -18.93 -8.67 8.85
CA ASN A 38 -19.89 -7.85 9.60
C ASN A 38 -20.94 -7.14 8.71
N GLY A 39 -20.90 -7.33 7.39
CA GLY A 39 -21.83 -6.68 6.46
C GLY A 39 -21.63 -5.16 6.31
N ASN A 40 -20.52 -4.60 6.79
CA ASN A 40 -20.26 -3.17 6.72
C ASN A 40 -19.68 -2.77 5.35
N ARG A 41 -20.57 -2.48 4.40
CA ARG A 41 -20.20 -2.14 3.02
C ARG A 41 -19.37 -0.85 2.90
N ALA A 42 -19.58 0.12 3.79
CA ALA A 42 -18.84 1.39 3.75
C ALA A 42 -17.35 1.16 4.10
N ASP A 43 -17.10 0.36 5.14
CA ASP A 43 -15.76 0.00 5.57
C ASP A 43 -15.06 -0.87 4.53
N VAL A 44 -15.78 -1.81 3.89
CA VAL A 44 -15.23 -2.61 2.78
C VAL A 44 -14.68 -1.71 1.68
N VAL A 45 -15.43 -0.69 1.27
CA VAL A 45 -14.97 0.25 0.23
C VAL A 45 -13.76 1.01 0.73
N THR A 46 -13.82 1.57 1.94
CA THR A 46 -12.76 2.38 2.53
C THR A 46 -11.44 1.62 2.62
N PHE A 47 -11.45 0.41 3.19
CA PHE A 47 -10.24 -0.40 3.34
C PHE A 47 -9.73 -0.95 2.01
N SER A 48 -10.62 -1.27 1.06
CA SER A 48 -10.20 -1.70 -0.28
C SER A 48 -9.50 -0.56 -1.03
N GLU A 49 -10.00 0.68 -0.91
CA GLU A 49 -9.35 1.84 -1.51
C GLU A 49 -7.99 2.14 -0.87
N ALA A 50 -7.86 1.96 0.44
CA ALA A 50 -6.59 2.14 1.15
C ALA A 50 -5.55 1.12 0.66
N ALA A 51 -5.88 -0.17 0.66
CA ALA A 51 -5.00 -1.23 0.16
C ALA A 51 -4.58 -0.97 -1.30
N ALA A 52 -5.52 -0.58 -2.17
CA ALA A 52 -5.22 -0.29 -3.57
C ALA A 52 -4.25 0.90 -3.75
N ARG A 53 -4.37 1.94 -2.91
CA ARG A 53 -3.45 3.09 -2.95
C ARG A 53 -2.04 2.71 -2.48
N ILE A 54 -1.95 1.87 -1.46
CA ILE A 54 -0.66 1.37 -0.93
C ILE A 54 0.03 0.52 -2.00
N HIS A 55 -0.69 -0.44 -2.60
CA HIS A 55 -0.19 -1.23 -3.73
C HIS A 55 0.34 -0.34 -4.86
N ALA A 56 -0.40 0.70 -5.23
CA ALA A 56 0.02 1.63 -6.28
C ALA A 56 1.30 2.43 -5.93
N VAL A 57 1.60 2.65 -4.65
CA VAL A 57 2.87 3.28 -4.22
C VAL A 57 3.98 2.24 -4.21
N ARG A 58 3.74 1.05 -3.66
CA ARG A 58 4.70 -0.07 -3.65
C ARG A 58 5.16 -0.42 -5.06
N ASP A 59 4.22 -0.57 -5.99
CA ASP A 59 4.49 -0.88 -7.39
C ASP A 59 5.36 0.19 -8.06
N LYS A 60 5.15 1.47 -7.73
CA LYS A 60 6.00 2.57 -8.25
C LYS A 60 7.43 2.48 -7.73
N ILE A 61 7.63 2.11 -6.47
CA ILE A 61 8.96 1.96 -5.89
C ILE A 61 9.66 0.74 -6.50
N ARG A 62 8.97 -0.41 -6.59
CA ARG A 62 9.50 -1.62 -7.26
C ARG A 62 9.92 -1.36 -8.71
N ALA A 63 9.10 -0.63 -9.47
CA ALA A 63 9.42 -0.28 -10.85
C ALA A 63 10.69 0.57 -11.00
N VAL A 64 11.12 1.29 -9.95
CA VAL A 64 12.34 2.11 -9.96
C VAL A 64 13.58 1.31 -9.61
N ILE A 65 13.49 0.43 -8.60
CA ILE A 65 14.64 -0.39 -8.18
C ILE A 65 14.89 -1.59 -9.09
N GLY A 66 13.85 -2.04 -9.82
CA GLY A 66 13.86 -3.25 -10.63
C GLY A 66 13.64 -4.49 -9.76
N ASP A 67 12.70 -5.35 -10.16
CA ASP A 67 12.65 -6.73 -9.66
C ASP A 67 13.81 -7.51 -10.31
N GLU A 68 14.62 -8.21 -9.51
CA GLU A 68 15.54 -9.24 -10.03
C GLU A 68 14.78 -10.36 -10.78
#